data_AF-A0A0E3QP55-F1
#
_entry.id   AF-A0A0E3QP55-F1
#
_cell.length_a   1.000
_cell.length_b   1.000
_cell.length_c   1.000
_cell.angle_alpha   90.00
_cell.angle_beta   90.00
_cell.angle_gamma   90.00
#
_symmetry.space_group_name_H-M   'P 1'
#
loop_
_entity.id
_entity.type
_entity.pdbx_description
1 polymer ?
#
loop_
_entity_poly.entity_id
_entity_poly.type
_entity_poly.pdbx_seq_one_letter_code
_entity_poly.pdbx_strand_id
1 'polypeptide(L)'
;MAWPITSGDYIVGDPKSPVAVVTLASDYRNLNLKNYAICGTCFTENFGIEKIIVNVLSNPRISCLIVCGKESEHFAGQSLLSLAENGVSTFGGSKKIIGSEGVIPYLNEIPATAISRFLREIEVIDLVGITDPSVIQQAIDSCSRKERSEAPELFMPEIDENSWKKYESQVKQNVMSKIKRG
;
A
#
# COMPACT_ATOMS: atom_id res chain seq x y z
N MET A 1 0.41 -20.10 9.34
CA MET A 1 -0.71 -19.23 8.91
C MET A 1 -0.83 -19.30 7.39
N ALA A 2 -2.04 -19.24 6.83
CA ALA A 2 -2.22 -19.14 5.39
C ALA A 2 -1.95 -17.69 4.95
N TRP A 3 -1.19 -17.51 3.87
CA TRP A 3 -0.98 -16.20 3.22
C TRP A 3 -1.95 -16.07 2.04
N PRO A 4 -2.52 -14.89 1.75
CA PRO A 4 -2.37 -13.61 2.46
C PRO A 4 -3.06 -13.57 3.84
N ILE A 5 -2.52 -12.76 4.75
CA ILE A 5 -3.00 -12.69 6.15
C ILE A 5 -4.28 -11.86 6.26
N THR A 6 -4.40 -10.77 5.50
CA THR A 6 -5.56 -9.87 5.53
C THR A 6 -6.42 -10.05 4.28
N SER A 7 -7.74 -10.01 4.45
CA SER A 7 -8.70 -10.02 3.35
C SER A 7 -8.77 -8.65 2.65
N GLY A 8 -9.04 -8.69 1.35
CA GLY A 8 -9.21 -7.50 0.51
C GLY A 8 -9.67 -7.89 -0.90
N ASP A 9 -9.71 -6.92 -1.81
CA ASP A 9 -9.99 -7.16 -3.23
C ASP A 9 -8.67 -7.37 -3.99
N TYR A 10 -8.30 -8.63 -4.12
CA TYR A 10 -7.10 -9.05 -4.83
C TYR A 10 -7.26 -10.44 -5.42
N ILE A 11 -6.36 -10.78 -6.32
CA ILE A 11 -6.10 -12.13 -6.81
C ILE A 11 -4.69 -12.57 -6.41
N VAL A 12 -4.57 -13.82 -5.99
CA VAL A 12 -3.28 -14.45 -5.69
C VAL A 12 -2.72 -15.10 -6.95
N GLY A 13 -1.46 -14.80 -7.27
CA GLY A 13 -0.69 -15.38 -8.37
C GLY A 13 0.26 -16.48 -7.87
N ASP A 14 1.52 -16.44 -8.29
CA ASP A 14 2.57 -17.36 -7.79
C ASP A 14 3.15 -16.80 -6.48
N PRO A 15 2.92 -17.43 -5.31
CA PRO A 15 3.44 -16.93 -4.03
C PRO A 15 4.98 -16.85 -3.97
N LYS A 16 5.69 -17.49 -4.91
CA LYS A 16 7.15 -17.41 -5.02
C LYS A 16 7.64 -16.21 -5.81
N SER A 17 6.76 -15.51 -6.52
CA SER A 17 7.10 -14.27 -7.23
C SER A 17 7.54 -13.18 -6.25
N PRO A 18 8.54 -12.36 -6.61
CA PRO A 18 8.98 -11.24 -5.78
C PRO A 18 8.10 -10.00 -5.89
N VAL A 19 7.05 -10.03 -6.73
CA VAL A 19 6.30 -8.83 -7.11
C VAL A 19 4.89 -8.85 -6.53
N ALA A 20 4.51 -7.76 -5.86
CA ALA A 20 3.13 -7.40 -5.59
C ALA A 20 2.72 -6.24 -6.51
N VAL A 21 1.45 -6.22 -6.91
CA VAL A 21 0.89 -5.17 -7.79
C VAL A 21 -0.33 -4.55 -7.14
N VAL A 22 -0.35 -3.21 -7.09
CA VAL A 22 -1.50 -2.42 -6.63
C VAL A 22 -2.00 -1.62 -7.82
N THR A 23 -3.23 -1.89 -8.26
CA THR A 23 -3.84 -1.24 -9.42
C THR A 23 -4.69 -0.01 -9.07
N LEU A 24 -4.60 0.44 -7.82
CA LEU A 24 -5.35 1.59 -7.28
C LEU A 24 -6.85 1.48 -7.59
N ALA A 25 -7.42 2.45 -8.30
CA ALA A 25 -8.83 2.45 -8.71
C ALA A 25 -9.10 1.75 -10.05
N SER A 26 -8.07 1.22 -10.72
CA SER A 26 -8.23 0.40 -11.93
C SER A 26 -8.56 -1.05 -11.59
N ASP A 27 -9.47 -1.65 -12.36
CA ASP A 27 -9.81 -3.06 -12.24
C ASP A 27 -8.70 -3.97 -12.80
N TYR A 28 -8.00 -4.66 -11.90
CA TYR A 28 -6.91 -5.59 -12.26
C TYR A 28 -7.37 -6.76 -13.14
N ARG A 29 -8.65 -7.15 -13.09
CA ARG A 29 -9.19 -8.28 -13.86
C ARG A 29 -9.09 -8.07 -15.38
N ASN A 30 -9.03 -6.82 -15.82
CA ASN A 30 -8.93 -6.47 -17.24
C ASN A 30 -7.48 -6.36 -17.74
N LEU A 31 -6.48 -6.43 -16.86
CA LEU A 31 -5.08 -6.22 -17.22
C LEU A 31 -4.36 -7.52 -17.63
N ASN A 32 -4.89 -8.69 -17.29
CA ASN A 32 -4.31 -10.00 -17.63
C ASN A 32 -2.81 -10.19 -17.27
N LEU A 33 -2.33 -9.47 -16.25
CA LEU A 33 -0.94 -9.50 -15.80
C LEU A 33 -0.51 -10.91 -15.36
N LYS A 34 0.79 -11.18 -15.38
CA LYS A 34 1.44 -12.46 -15.00
C LYS A 34 2.66 -12.21 -14.12
N ASN A 35 3.22 -13.28 -13.57
CA ASN A 35 4.48 -13.28 -12.80
C ASN A 35 4.47 -12.44 -11.52
N TYR A 36 3.31 -12.22 -10.90
CA TYR A 36 3.16 -11.58 -9.59
C TYR A 36 2.73 -12.59 -8.52
N ALA A 37 2.97 -12.26 -7.25
CA ALA A 37 2.48 -13.01 -6.09
C ALA A 37 1.06 -12.62 -5.71
N ILE A 38 0.77 -11.32 -5.71
CA ILE A 38 -0.56 -10.77 -5.41
C ILE A 38 -0.81 -9.52 -6.25
N CYS A 39 -2.04 -9.36 -6.74
CA CYS A 39 -2.47 -8.20 -7.51
C CYS A 39 -3.85 -7.75 -7.04
N GLY A 40 -4.03 -6.47 -6.72
CA GLY A 40 -5.30 -5.99 -6.18
C GLY A 40 -5.48 -4.48 -6.22
N THR A 41 -6.69 -4.04 -5.84
CA THR A 41 -7.04 -2.62 -5.78
C THR A 41 -6.63 -1.98 -4.46
N CYS A 42 -6.46 -0.66 -4.44
CA CYS A 42 -6.31 0.11 -3.22
C CYS A 42 -6.94 1.49 -3.39
N PHE A 43 -7.97 1.77 -2.59
CA PHE A 43 -8.75 3.00 -2.72
C PHE A 43 -8.48 4.02 -1.62
N THR A 44 -7.92 3.63 -0.48
CA THR A 44 -7.82 4.47 0.71
C THR A 44 -6.37 4.70 1.12
N GLU A 45 -6.03 5.91 1.54
CA GLU A 45 -4.71 6.37 1.97
C GLU A 45 -4.26 5.87 3.36
N ASN A 46 -5.04 4.97 3.98
CA ASN A 46 -4.83 4.43 5.32
C ASN A 46 -4.95 2.90 5.34
N PHE A 47 -6.12 2.33 5.68
CA PHE A 47 -6.30 0.90 5.89
C PHE A 47 -5.93 0.07 4.66
N GLY A 48 -6.23 0.56 3.45
CA GLY A 48 -5.77 -0.06 2.21
C GLY A 48 -4.26 -0.20 2.15
N ILE A 49 -3.52 0.87 2.48
CA ILE A 49 -2.05 0.86 2.59
C ILE A 49 -1.58 -0.08 3.70
N GLU A 50 -2.24 -0.09 4.87
CA GLU A 50 -1.88 -0.99 5.96
C GLU A 50 -2.05 -2.46 5.58
N LYS A 51 -3.15 -2.82 4.90
CA LYS A 51 -3.40 -4.17 4.38
C LYS A 51 -2.36 -4.59 3.34
N ILE A 52 -1.94 -3.66 2.47
CA ILE A 52 -0.82 -3.89 1.54
C ILE A 52 0.44 -4.23 2.33
N ILE A 53 0.82 -3.40 3.32
CA ILE A 53 2.04 -3.61 4.11
C ILE A 53 2.01 -4.97 4.81
N VAL A 54 0.89 -5.34 5.44
CA VAL A 54 0.75 -6.63 6.14
C VAL A 54 0.90 -7.81 5.17
N ASN A 55 0.19 -7.80 4.04
CA ASN A 55 0.23 -8.89 3.07
C ASN A 55 1.58 -8.99 2.34
N VAL A 56 2.23 -7.86 2.04
CA VAL A 56 3.57 -7.83 1.43
C VAL A 56 4.61 -8.35 2.43
N LEU A 57 4.63 -7.85 3.66
CA LEU A 57 5.66 -8.22 4.64
C LEU A 57 5.55 -9.68 5.10
N SER A 58 4.35 -10.25 5.08
CA SER A 58 4.10 -11.65 5.48
C SER A 58 4.51 -12.69 4.45
N ASN A 59 4.83 -12.28 3.21
CA ASN A 59 5.46 -13.16 2.22
C ASN A 59 6.93 -12.74 2.00
N PRO A 60 7.92 -13.47 2.53
CA PRO A 60 9.34 -13.11 2.42
C PRO A 60 9.87 -13.09 0.98
N ARG A 61 9.12 -13.68 0.04
CA ARG A 61 9.45 -13.64 -1.39
C ARG A 61 9.24 -12.26 -1.99
N ILE A 62 8.20 -11.53 -1.56
CA ILE A 62 7.86 -10.23 -2.12
C ILE A 62 8.87 -9.19 -1.67
N SER A 63 9.55 -8.56 -2.62
CA SER A 63 10.54 -7.50 -2.43
C SER A 63 10.30 -6.27 -3.32
N CYS A 64 9.37 -6.36 -4.27
CA CYS A 64 9.00 -5.29 -5.20
C CYS A 64 7.47 -5.07 -5.15
N LEU A 65 7.05 -3.81 -5.06
CA LEU A 65 5.66 -3.37 -5.09
C LEU A 65 5.46 -2.39 -6.25
N ILE A 66 4.70 -2.80 -7.26
CA ILE A 66 4.33 -1.93 -8.38
C ILE A 66 3.03 -1.22 -8.04
N VAL A 67 3.03 0.11 -8.11
CA VAL A 67 1.85 0.95 -7.90
C VAL A 67 1.43 1.51 -9.26
N CYS A 68 0.34 1.01 -9.83
CA CYS A 68 -0.12 1.37 -11.16
C CYS A 68 -1.63 1.62 -11.20
N GLY A 69 -2.14 1.94 -12.39
CA GLY A 69 -3.55 2.19 -12.60
C GLY A 69 -3.98 3.62 -12.25
N LYS A 70 -5.27 3.88 -12.42
CA LYS A 70 -5.88 5.19 -12.15
C LYS A 70 -5.81 5.50 -10.66
N GLU A 71 -5.37 6.71 -10.32
CA GLU A 71 -5.40 7.19 -8.95
C GLU A 71 -6.82 7.17 -8.35
N SER A 72 -6.89 6.82 -7.08
CA SER A 72 -8.10 6.83 -6.26
C SER A 72 -8.51 8.25 -5.86
N GLU A 73 -9.79 8.46 -5.55
CA GLU A 73 -10.28 9.77 -5.07
C GLU A 73 -9.68 10.17 -3.72
N HIS A 74 -9.12 9.21 -2.97
CA HIS A 74 -8.46 9.44 -1.69
C HIS A 74 -6.94 9.66 -1.81
N PHE A 75 -6.38 9.67 -3.02
CA PHE A 75 -4.94 9.81 -3.25
C PHE A 75 -4.11 8.68 -2.61
N ALA A 76 -4.62 7.44 -2.64
CA ALA A 76 -3.94 6.27 -2.11
C ALA A 76 -2.58 6.01 -2.79
N GLY A 77 -2.47 6.18 -4.11
CA GLY A 77 -1.21 6.03 -4.85
C GLY A 77 -0.18 7.05 -4.41
N GLN A 78 -0.53 8.33 -4.49
CA GLN A 78 0.29 9.45 -4.01
C GLN A 78 0.71 9.28 -2.55
N SER A 79 -0.19 8.79 -1.68
CA SER A 79 0.11 8.57 -0.27
C SER A 79 1.07 7.40 -0.06
N LEU A 80 0.93 6.32 -0.82
CA LEU A 80 1.84 5.18 -0.77
C LEU A 80 3.24 5.54 -1.28
N LEU A 81 3.35 6.36 -2.33
CA LEU A 81 4.62 6.91 -2.81
C LEU A 81 5.24 7.87 -1.79
N SER A 82 4.45 8.76 -1.21
CA SER A 82 4.89 9.65 -0.14
C SER A 82 5.41 8.89 1.08
N LEU A 83 4.77 7.77 1.42
CA LEU A 83 5.24 6.86 2.46
C LEU A 83 6.61 6.28 2.10
N ALA A 84 6.77 5.76 0.87
CA ALA A 84 8.03 5.17 0.41
C ALA A 84 9.19 6.17 0.44
N GLU A 85 8.94 7.42 0.06
CA GLU A 85 9.95 8.48 0.01
C GLU A 85 10.26 9.08 1.39
N ASN A 86 9.21 9.38 2.19
CA ASN A 86 9.33 10.26 3.36
C ASN A 86 9.02 9.56 4.69
N GLY A 87 8.47 8.35 4.66
CA GLY A 87 8.04 7.63 5.84
C GLY A 87 6.85 8.27 6.56
N VAL A 88 6.82 8.13 7.89
CA VAL A 88 5.77 8.66 8.75
C VAL A 88 6.32 9.57 9.83
N SER A 89 5.56 10.61 10.19
CA SER A 89 5.74 11.37 11.41
C SER A 89 5.02 10.66 12.56
N THR A 90 5.66 10.58 13.72
CA THR A 90 5.11 9.99 14.95
C THR A 90 4.66 11.04 15.98
N PHE A 91 4.61 12.31 15.58
CA PHE A 91 4.22 13.40 16.47
C PHE A 91 2.78 13.21 16.97
N GLY A 92 2.55 13.49 18.25
CA GLY A 92 1.23 13.35 18.87
C GLY A 92 0.72 11.91 18.99
N GLY A 93 1.59 10.90 18.90
CA GLY A 93 1.21 9.48 19.06
C GLY A 93 0.52 8.86 17.85
N SER A 94 0.44 9.59 16.74
CA SER A 94 -0.12 9.12 15.47
C SER A 94 0.98 8.91 14.43
N LYS A 95 0.83 7.94 13.54
CA LYS A 95 1.77 7.64 12.46
C LYS A 95 1.21 8.21 11.14
N LYS A 96 1.45 9.50 10.91
CA LYS A 96 0.96 10.23 9.73
C LYS A 96 1.97 10.13 8.58
N ILE A 97 1.53 9.77 7.39
CA ILE A 97 2.39 9.77 6.19
C ILE A 97 2.83 11.21 5.88
N ILE A 98 4.14 11.41 5.76
CA ILE A 98 4.73 12.71 5.45
C ILE A 98 4.59 12.96 3.95
N GLY A 99 4.09 14.12 3.55
CA GLY A 99 3.91 14.48 2.13
C GLY A 99 2.62 13.98 1.48
N SER A 100 1.81 13.18 2.18
CA SER A 100 0.53 12.71 1.64
C SER A 100 -0.50 13.83 1.49
N GLU A 101 -1.18 13.84 0.34
CA GLU A 101 -2.30 14.72 -0.01
C GLU A 101 -3.68 14.17 0.41
N GLY A 102 -3.70 12.93 0.90
CA GLY A 102 -4.88 12.25 1.43
C GLY A 102 -5.51 13.00 2.62
N VAL A 103 -6.78 12.73 2.89
CA VAL A 103 -7.53 13.46 3.93
C VAL A 103 -7.15 12.95 5.32
N ILE A 104 -6.96 11.64 5.47
CA ILE A 104 -6.62 10.96 6.73
C ILE A 104 -5.51 9.92 6.53
N PRO A 105 -4.28 10.33 6.16
CA PRO A 105 -3.19 9.42 5.84
C PRO A 105 -2.46 8.95 7.10
N TYR A 106 -3.17 8.21 7.95
CA TYR A 106 -2.66 7.69 9.22
C TYR A 106 -2.62 6.16 9.20
N LEU A 107 -1.45 5.59 9.49
CA LEU A 107 -1.22 4.14 9.52
C LEU A 107 -1.21 3.62 10.94
N ASN A 108 -2.27 3.86 11.71
CA ASN A 108 -2.26 3.64 13.15
C ASN A 108 -2.52 2.20 13.60
N GLU A 109 -3.09 1.35 12.75
CA GLU A 109 -3.43 -0.03 13.08
C GLU A 109 -2.18 -0.92 13.08
N ILE A 110 -1.17 -0.62 12.27
CA ILE A 110 0.08 -1.41 12.22
C ILE A 110 1.18 -0.83 13.12
N PRO A 111 2.12 -1.66 13.65
CA PRO A 111 3.22 -1.15 14.46
C PRO A 111 4.21 -0.34 13.62
N ALA A 112 4.88 0.65 14.23
CA ALA A 112 5.90 1.44 13.53
C ALA A 112 7.05 0.58 12.99
N THR A 113 7.36 -0.54 13.65
CA THR A 113 8.36 -1.51 13.20
C THR A 113 7.98 -2.19 11.88
N ALA A 114 6.68 -2.41 11.62
CA ALA A 114 6.22 -2.89 10.32
C ALA A 114 6.44 -1.85 9.22
N ILE A 115 6.11 -0.59 9.50
CA ILE A 115 6.33 0.52 8.56
C ILE A 115 7.83 0.64 8.24
N SER A 116 8.69 0.71 9.26
CA SER A 116 10.15 0.79 9.06
C SER A 116 10.70 -0.41 8.28
N ARG A 117 10.14 -1.60 8.49
CA ARG A 117 10.53 -2.80 7.75
C ARG A 117 10.13 -2.71 6.28
N PHE A 118 8.90 -2.30 6.00
CA PHE A 118 8.41 -2.09 4.64
C PHE A 118 9.32 -1.13 3.87
N LEU A 119 9.63 0.04 4.44
CA LEU A 119 10.49 1.04 3.82
C LEU A 119 11.91 0.56 3.53
N ARG A 120 12.43 -0.37 4.34
CA ARG A 120 13.78 -0.92 4.16
C ARG A 120 13.84 -2.05 3.14
N GLU A 121 12.79 -2.85 3.07
CA GLU A 121 12.83 -4.15 2.42
C GLU A 121 12.04 -4.23 1.11
N ILE A 122 11.15 -3.26 0.85
CA ILE A 122 10.28 -3.27 -0.32
C ILE A 122 10.66 -2.10 -1.23
N GLU A 123 11.05 -2.42 -2.45
CA GLU A 123 11.20 -1.45 -3.54
C GLU A 123 9.82 -1.09 -4.07
N VAL A 124 9.49 0.21 -4.08
CA VAL A 124 8.21 0.70 -4.62
C VAL A 124 8.45 1.32 -5.98
N ILE A 125 7.78 0.80 -7.01
CA ILE A 125 7.87 1.29 -8.38
C ILE A 125 6.63 2.11 -8.69
N ASP A 126 6.85 3.38 -9.03
CA ASP A 126 5.81 4.33 -9.43
C ASP A 126 5.43 4.14 -10.90
N LEU A 127 4.20 3.71 -11.12
CA LEU A 127 3.49 3.72 -12.40
C LEU A 127 2.08 4.31 -12.23
N VAL A 128 1.88 5.20 -11.26
CA VAL A 128 0.56 5.80 -11.00
C VAL A 128 0.07 6.52 -12.26
N GLY A 129 -1.18 6.29 -12.63
CA GLY A 129 -1.78 6.79 -13.87
C GLY A 129 -1.53 5.92 -15.11
N ILE A 130 -0.62 4.96 -15.06
CA ILE A 130 -0.37 4.03 -16.17
C ILE A 130 -1.34 2.86 -16.10
N THR A 131 -2.13 2.67 -17.17
CA THR A 131 -3.10 1.58 -17.30
C THR A 131 -2.78 0.62 -18.45
N ASP A 132 -1.67 0.85 -19.18
CA ASP A 132 -1.25 -0.02 -20.28
C ASP A 132 -0.67 -1.33 -19.71
N PRO A 133 -1.31 -2.50 -19.97
CA PRO A 133 -0.84 -3.77 -19.44
C PRO A 133 0.58 -4.15 -19.90
N SER A 134 1.01 -3.71 -21.09
CA SER A 134 2.33 -4.04 -21.62
C SER A 134 3.44 -3.37 -20.82
N VAL A 135 3.25 -2.09 -20.48
CA VAL A 135 4.18 -1.32 -19.64
C VAL A 135 4.24 -1.89 -18.22
N ILE A 136 3.07 -2.21 -17.64
CA ILE A 136 2.99 -2.80 -16.30
C ILE A 136 3.64 -4.18 -16.28
N GLN A 137 3.39 -5.03 -17.28
CA GLN A 137 4.01 -6.36 -17.38
C GLN A 137 5.52 -6.26 -17.52
N GLN A 138 6.03 -5.32 -18.32
CA GLN A 138 7.47 -5.09 -18.46
C GLN A 138 8.10 -4.71 -17.12
N ALA A 139 7.44 -3.88 -16.30
CA ALA A 139 7.92 -3.55 -14.96
C ALA A 139 7.91 -4.78 -14.03
N ILE A 140 6.87 -5.61 -14.07
CA ILE A 140 6.82 -6.88 -13.33
C ILE A 140 8.02 -7.76 -13.70
N ASP A 141 8.25 -7.97 -14.99
CA ASP A 141 9.31 -8.86 -15.48
C ASP A 141 10.72 -8.29 -15.25
N SER A 142 10.85 -6.97 -15.08
CA SER A 142 12.11 -6.29 -14.75
C SER A 142 12.45 -6.36 -13.26
N CYS A 143 11.46 -6.59 -12.39
CA CYS A 143 11.70 -6.80 -10.96
C CYS A 143 12.47 -8.10 -10.74
N SER A 144 13.76 -7.94 -10.48
CA SER A 144 14.68 -9.06 -10.23
C SER A 144 15.52 -8.77 -9.00
N ARG A 145 15.21 -9.36 -7.83
CA ARG A 145 16.21 -9.74 -6.82
C ARG A 145 15.68 -10.23 -5.47
N LYS A 146 16.60 -11.01 -4.88
CA LYS A 146 16.86 -11.40 -3.48
C LYS A 146 15.63 -11.54 -2.60
N GLU A 147 15.29 -12.81 -2.37
CA GLU A 147 14.50 -13.28 -1.25
C GLU A 147 14.95 -12.52 0.02
N ARG A 148 13.98 -11.93 0.71
CA ARG A 148 14.26 -11.21 1.95
C ARG A 148 14.68 -12.23 3.00
N SER A 149 15.58 -11.84 3.90
CA SER A 149 15.87 -12.64 5.09
C SER A 149 14.58 -12.95 5.83
N GLU A 150 14.42 -14.20 6.25
CA GLU A 150 13.22 -14.66 6.97
C GLU A 150 12.91 -13.70 8.12
N ALA A 151 11.66 -13.26 8.19
CA ALA A 151 11.24 -12.26 9.15
C ALA A 151 11.18 -12.86 10.56
N PRO A 152 11.48 -12.10 11.62
CA PRO A 152 10.82 -12.33 12.88
C PRO A 152 9.30 -12.22 12.66
N GLU A 153 8.51 -13.13 13.25
CA GLU A 153 7.05 -12.99 13.27
C GLU A 153 6.71 -11.63 13.89
N LEU A 154 6.21 -10.70 13.06
CA LEU A 154 5.64 -9.45 13.55
C LEU A 154 4.19 -9.75 13.92
N PHE A 155 3.83 -9.50 15.17
CA PHE A 155 2.42 -9.45 15.55
C PHE A 155 1.77 -8.27 14.80
N MET A 156 0.92 -8.60 13.84
CA MET A 156 0.08 -7.64 13.14
C MET A 156 -1.32 -7.74 13.74
N PRO A 157 -1.83 -6.69 14.39
CA PRO A 157 -3.21 -6.70 14.86
C PRO A 157 -4.18 -6.73 13.67
N GLU A 158 -5.42 -7.13 13.94
CA GLU A 158 -6.50 -7.02 12.97
C GLU A 158 -6.75 -5.53 12.64
N ILE A 159 -6.89 -5.24 11.35
CA ILE A 159 -7.19 -3.88 10.87
C ILE A 159 -8.71 -3.71 10.90
N ASP A 160 -9.22 -3.05 11.95
CA ASP A 160 -10.64 -2.64 12.02
C ASP A 160 -10.84 -1.34 11.25
N GLU A 161 -11.40 -1.45 10.04
CA GLU A 161 -11.72 -0.29 9.22
C GLU A 161 -12.69 0.68 9.92
N ASN A 162 -13.55 0.22 10.85
CA ASN A 162 -14.46 1.11 11.58
C ASN A 162 -13.74 2.05 12.56
N SER A 163 -12.47 1.79 12.85
CA SER A 163 -11.65 2.66 13.70
C SER A 163 -11.44 4.06 13.10
N TRP A 164 -11.79 4.28 11.82
CA TRP A 164 -11.73 5.59 11.17
C TRP A 164 -12.47 6.69 11.91
N LYS A 165 -13.51 6.34 12.68
CA LYS A 165 -14.33 7.27 13.47
C LYS A 165 -13.50 8.11 14.43
N LYS A 166 -12.34 7.60 14.90
CA LYS A 166 -11.42 8.39 15.74
C LYS A 166 -10.83 9.61 15.04
N TYR A 167 -10.92 9.67 13.70
CA TYR A 167 -10.46 10.79 12.88
C TYR A 167 -11.57 11.74 12.43
N GLU A 168 -12.83 11.57 12.87
CA GLU A 168 -13.95 12.41 12.42
C GLU A 168 -13.67 13.92 12.53
N SER A 169 -13.06 14.34 13.64
CA SER A 169 -12.69 15.75 13.87
C SER A 169 -11.68 16.25 12.85
N GLN A 170 -10.67 15.44 12.54
CA GLN A 170 -9.64 15.74 11.56
C GLN A 170 -10.21 15.77 10.14
N VAL A 171 -11.12 14.85 9.80
CA VAL A 171 -11.83 14.86 8.51
C VAL A 171 -12.58 16.19 8.33
N LYS A 172 -13.39 16.59 9.32
CA LYS A 172 -14.14 17.86 9.28
C LYS A 172 -13.21 19.06 9.11
N GLN A 173 -12.10 19.11 9.86
CA GLN A 173 -11.12 20.19 9.76
C GLN A 173 -10.42 20.23 8.39
N ASN A 174 -9.97 19.08 7.89
CA ASN A 174 -9.22 18.98 6.64
C ASN A 174 -10.11 19.32 5.43
N VAL A 175 -11.35 18.82 5.38
CA VAL A 175 -12.33 19.15 4.34
C VAL A 175 -12.63 20.66 4.33
N MET A 176 -12.88 21.26 5.50
CA MET A 176 -13.12 22.71 5.63
C MET A 176 -11.91 23.55 5.17
N SER A 177 -10.68 23.07 5.42
CA SER A 177 -9.46 23.76 4.99
C SER A 177 -9.24 23.70 3.48
N LYS A 178 -9.55 22.56 2.83
CA LYS A 178 -9.46 22.41 1.37
C LYS A 178 -10.47 23.31 0.65
N ILE A 179 -11.70 23.43 1.16
CA ILE A 179 -12.72 24.35 0.60
C ILE A 179 -12.26 25.82 0.67
N LYS A 180 -11.56 26.24 1.73
CA LYS A 180 -11.06 27.61 1.84
C LYS A 180 -9.86 27.93 0.94
N ARG A 181 -9.25 26.92 0.31
CA ARG A 181 -8.04 27.06 -0.53
C ARG A 181 -8.31 26.92 -2.03
N GLY A 182 -9.50 26.44 -2.43
CA GLY A 182 -9.97 26.40 -3.82
C GLY A 182 -10.86 27.59 -4.13
#